data_AF-A0A1D2TQ28-F1
#
_entry.id   AF-A0A1D2TQ28-F1
#
_cell.length_a   1.000
_cell.length_b   1.000
_cell.length_c   1.000
_cell.angle_alpha   90.00
_cell.angle_beta   90.00
_cell.angle_gamma   90.00
#
_symmetry.space_group_name_H-M   'P 1'
#
loop_
_entity.id
_entity.type
_entity.pdbx_description
1 polymer ?
#
loop_
_entity_poly.entity_id
_entity_poly.type
_entity_poly.pdbx_seq_one_letter_code
_entity_poly.pdbx_strand_id
1 'polypeptide(L)'
;MTRHRIYSVSVASVYPHYVAKAEKKGRTKAEVDEIVRWLTGYSQAAFDAQLQAGTSFEAFFAQAPAMNPARAAITGVICGVRVENIEEPTMREIRYLDKLIDELAKGKAMAKILRAAPQQNPARIVST
;
A
#
# COMPACT_ATOMS: atom_id res chain seq x y z
N MET A 1 -17.92 14.69 8.57
CA MET A 1 -17.60 13.39 7.95
C MET A 1 -17.29 12.41 9.07
N THR A 2 -17.95 11.25 9.09
CA THR A 2 -17.73 10.21 10.09
C THR A 2 -16.39 9.54 9.83
N ARG A 3 -15.39 9.82 10.67
CA ARG A 3 -14.05 9.23 10.59
C ARG A 3 -14.17 7.71 10.69
N HIS A 4 -13.75 6.98 9.65
CA HIS A 4 -13.85 5.52 9.66
C HIS A 4 -12.90 4.95 10.73
N ARG A 5 -13.39 4.02 11.56
CA ARG A 5 -12.62 3.46 12.70
C ARG A 5 -11.25 2.91 12.29
N ILE A 6 -11.13 2.40 11.07
CA ILE A 6 -9.87 1.84 10.56
C ILE A 6 -8.72 2.86 10.54
N TYR A 7 -9.00 4.16 10.44
CA TYR A 7 -7.99 5.21 10.36
C TYR A 7 -7.19 5.33 11.66
N SER A 8 -7.83 5.07 12.81
CA SER A 8 -7.19 5.11 14.12
C SER A 8 -6.60 3.77 14.57
N VAL A 9 -6.83 2.69 13.81
CA VAL A 9 -6.24 1.38 14.12
C VAL A 9 -4.73 1.43 13.87
N SER A 10 -3.98 0.85 14.81
CA SER A 10 -2.52 0.74 14.71
C SER A 10 -2.11 -0.20 13.59
N VAL A 11 -1.17 0.22 12.73
CA VAL A 11 -0.56 -0.64 11.71
C VAL A 11 0.05 -1.89 12.33
N ALA A 12 0.66 -1.74 13.51
CA ALA A 12 1.31 -2.84 14.24
C ALA A 12 0.32 -3.94 14.66
N SER A 13 -0.95 -3.59 14.94
CA SER A 13 -1.98 -4.57 15.26
C SER A 13 -2.46 -5.36 14.04
N VAL A 14 -2.41 -4.76 12.85
CA VAL A 14 -2.91 -5.38 11.61
C VAL A 14 -1.80 -6.12 10.86
N TYR A 15 -0.57 -5.62 10.92
CA TYR A 15 0.57 -6.13 10.17
C TYR A 15 0.85 -7.64 10.38
N PRO A 16 0.78 -8.22 11.59
CA PRO A 16 0.93 -9.67 11.77
C PRO A 16 -0.08 -10.50 10.96
N HIS A 17 -1.28 -9.97 10.73
CA HIS A 17 -2.28 -10.63 9.90
C HIS A 17 -1.94 -10.61 8.41
N TYR A 18 -1.27 -9.57 7.91
CA TYR A 18 -0.74 -9.56 6.54
C TYR A 18 0.36 -10.59 6.36
N VAL A 19 1.30 -10.67 7.31
CA VAL A 19 2.39 -11.65 7.29
C VAL A 19 1.82 -13.07 7.33
N ALA A 20 0.94 -13.37 8.29
CA ALA A 20 0.33 -14.69 8.39
C ALA A 20 -0.49 -15.08 7.15
N LYS A 21 -1.17 -14.12 6.49
CA LYS A 21 -1.89 -14.36 5.24
C LYS A 21 -0.92 -14.75 4.11
N ALA A 22 0.23 -14.09 4.02
CA ALA A 22 1.27 -14.38 3.04
C ALA A 22 1.94 -15.75 3.32
N GLU A 23 2.33 -16.01 4.56
CA GLU A 23 2.99 -17.26 4.96
C GLU A 23 2.13 -18.51 4.73
N LYS A 24 0.82 -18.41 4.96
CA LYS A 24 -0.15 -19.47 4.60
C LYS A 24 -0.15 -19.84 3.11
N LYS A 25 0.50 -19.04 2.27
CA LYS A 25 0.60 -19.20 0.82
C LYS A 25 2.05 -19.40 0.36
N GLY A 26 2.95 -19.75 1.29
CA GLY A 26 4.36 -19.99 1.00
C GLY A 26 5.15 -18.72 0.68
N ARG A 27 4.63 -17.55 1.06
CA ARG A 27 5.30 -16.25 0.91
C ARG A 27 5.96 -15.84 2.22
N THR A 28 6.78 -14.80 2.17
CA THR A 28 7.64 -14.39 3.28
C THR A 28 7.25 -13.03 3.86
N LYS A 29 7.63 -12.79 5.13
CA LYS A 29 7.58 -11.47 5.74
C LYS A 29 8.34 -10.41 4.90
N ALA A 30 9.49 -10.79 4.34
CA ALA A 30 10.31 -9.88 3.54
C ALA A 30 9.56 -9.34 2.29
N GLU A 31 8.76 -10.18 1.63
CA GLU A 31 7.91 -9.75 0.51
C GLU A 31 6.81 -8.78 0.97
N VAL A 32 6.24 -9.00 2.16
CA VAL A 32 5.26 -8.07 2.76
C VAL A 32 5.92 -6.72 3.06
N ASP A 33 7.12 -6.73 3.65
CA ASP A 33 7.89 -5.51 3.93
C ASP A 33 8.24 -4.77 2.65
N GLU A 34 8.65 -5.48 1.62
CA GLU A 34 8.95 -4.91 0.31
C GLU A 34 7.71 -4.21 -0.29
N ILE A 35 6.52 -4.80 -0.19
CA ILE A 35 5.27 -4.17 -0.62
C ILE A 35 5.01 -2.87 0.15
N VAL A 36 5.13 -2.89 1.47
CA VAL A 36 4.87 -1.71 2.30
C VAL A 36 5.85 -0.60 1.97
N ARG A 37 7.14 -0.91 1.90
CA ARG A 37 8.20 0.05 1.56
C ARG A 37 8.06 0.57 0.14
N TRP A 38 7.72 -0.28 -0.83
CA TRP A 38 7.46 0.14 -2.19
C TRP A 38 6.29 1.12 -2.27
N LEU A 39 5.24 0.94 -1.46
CA LEU A 39 4.06 1.82 -1.48
C LEU A 39 4.36 3.19 -0.84
N THR A 40 5.10 3.20 0.26
CA THR A 40 5.21 4.35 1.19
C THR A 40 6.54 5.10 1.11
N GLY A 41 7.57 4.47 0.57
CA GLY A 41 8.94 5.00 0.57
C GLY A 41 9.68 4.85 1.91
N TYR A 42 9.11 4.16 2.90
CA TYR A 42 9.85 3.88 4.13
C TYR A 42 11.10 3.01 3.86
N SER A 43 12.19 3.29 4.56
CA SER A 43 13.26 2.32 4.74
C SER A 43 12.81 1.20 5.68
N GLN A 44 13.53 0.08 5.73
CA GLN A 44 13.19 -1.00 6.67
C GLN A 44 13.21 -0.50 8.12
N ALA A 45 14.27 0.21 8.51
CA ALA A 45 14.38 0.76 9.86
C ALA A 45 13.25 1.74 10.20
N ALA A 46 12.86 2.61 9.26
CA ALA A 46 11.76 3.55 9.48
C ALA A 46 10.42 2.82 9.58
N PHE A 47 10.19 1.79 8.77
CA PHE A 47 8.98 0.97 8.86
C PHE A 47 8.90 0.23 10.20
N ASP A 48 9.99 -0.41 10.62
CA ASP A 48 10.06 -1.11 11.90
C ASP A 48 9.81 -0.15 13.08
N ALA A 49 10.32 1.08 13.01
CA ALA A 49 10.05 2.12 14.01
C ALA A 49 8.55 2.52 14.06
N GLN A 50 7.87 2.61 12.91
CA GLN A 50 6.43 2.87 12.87
C GLN A 50 5.61 1.74 13.49
N LEU A 51 6.04 0.47 13.31
CA LEU A 51 5.41 -0.68 13.96
C LEU A 51 5.63 -0.64 15.48
N GLN A 52 6.84 -0.32 15.95
CA GLN A 52 7.15 -0.21 17.37
C GLN A 52 6.38 0.94 18.05
N ALA A 53 6.23 2.07 17.37
CA ALA A 53 5.48 3.22 17.86
C ALA A 53 3.96 2.98 17.92
N GLY A 54 3.46 1.91 17.30
CA GLY A 54 2.04 1.60 17.26
C GLY A 54 1.23 2.61 16.44
N THR A 55 1.84 3.29 15.47
CA THR A 55 1.22 4.37 14.69
C THR A 55 -0.08 3.94 14.01
N SER A 56 -1.08 4.83 14.00
CA SER A 56 -2.35 4.60 13.31
C SER A 56 -2.18 4.61 11.79
N PHE A 57 -3.10 3.98 11.04
CA PHE A 57 -3.04 4.04 9.57
C PHE A 57 -3.07 5.47 9.01
N GLU A 58 -3.89 6.35 9.59
CA GLU A 58 -3.95 7.76 9.18
C GLU A 58 -2.59 8.44 9.32
N ALA A 59 -1.95 8.29 10.47
CA ALA A 59 -0.63 8.88 10.72
C ALA A 59 0.47 8.19 9.90
N PHE A 60 0.40 6.87 9.73
CA PHE A 60 1.38 6.08 8.99
C PHE A 60 1.50 6.52 7.53
N PHE A 61 0.36 6.74 6.86
CA PHE A 61 0.33 7.23 5.48
C PHE A 61 0.63 8.73 5.39
N ALA A 62 0.20 9.53 6.38
CA ALA A 62 0.54 10.96 6.41
C ALA A 62 2.04 11.22 6.61
N GLN A 63 2.73 10.32 7.33
CA GLN A 63 4.18 10.41 7.59
C GLN A 63 5.03 9.65 6.56
N ALA A 64 4.40 9.01 5.57
CA ALA A 64 5.11 8.26 4.55
C ALA A 64 6.11 9.16 3.79
N PRO A 65 7.42 8.82 3.73
CA PRO A 65 8.44 9.71 3.16
C PRO A 65 8.19 10.07 1.69
N ALA A 66 7.73 9.10 0.91
CA ALA A 66 7.47 9.28 -0.51
C ALA A 66 6.48 8.22 -1.01
N MET A 67 5.19 8.55 -1.03
CA MET A 67 4.17 7.68 -1.60
C MET A 67 4.45 7.43 -3.08
N ASN A 68 4.60 6.17 -3.47
CA ASN A 68 5.06 5.81 -4.81
C ASN A 68 4.04 6.21 -5.89
N PRO A 69 4.42 6.97 -6.93
CA PRO A 69 3.48 7.41 -7.97
C PRO A 69 2.90 6.24 -8.79
N ALA A 70 3.62 5.11 -8.89
CA ALA A 70 3.13 3.91 -9.57
C ALA A 70 1.89 3.30 -8.90
N ARG A 71 1.59 3.65 -7.64
CA ARG A 71 0.39 3.19 -6.94
C ARG A 71 -0.92 3.60 -7.64
N ALA A 72 -0.90 4.67 -8.44
CA ALA A 72 -2.05 5.08 -9.25
C ALA A 72 -2.47 4.01 -10.29
N ALA A 73 -1.57 3.10 -10.65
CA ALA A 73 -1.88 1.96 -11.53
C ALA A 73 -2.54 0.78 -10.81
N ILE A 74 -2.75 0.86 -9.49
CA ILE A 74 -3.45 -0.17 -8.72
C ILE A 74 -4.96 -0.01 -8.95
N THR A 75 -5.56 -0.95 -9.68
CA THR A 75 -6.98 -0.90 -10.09
C THR A 75 -7.71 -2.23 -9.84
N GLY A 76 -9.04 -2.16 -9.73
CA GLY A 76 -9.96 -3.29 -9.59
C GLY A 76 -10.49 -3.47 -8.17
N VAL A 77 -11.12 -4.60 -7.89
CA VAL A 77 -11.87 -4.81 -6.64
C VAL A 77 -11.02 -5.42 -5.53
N ILE A 78 -11.21 -4.96 -4.29
CA ILE A 78 -10.71 -5.56 -3.04
C ILE A 78 -11.70 -5.24 -1.91
N CYS A 79 -11.92 -6.17 -0.97
CA CYS A 79 -12.86 -5.98 0.14
C CYS A 79 -14.28 -5.49 -0.29
N GLY A 80 -14.75 -5.91 -1.46
CA GLY A 80 -16.06 -5.52 -2.01
C GLY A 80 -16.12 -4.13 -2.67
N VAL A 81 -15.02 -3.37 -2.70
CA VAL A 81 -14.97 -2.02 -3.27
C VAL A 81 -13.97 -1.92 -4.42
N ARG A 82 -14.25 -1.04 -5.39
CA ARG A 82 -13.35 -0.71 -6.50
C ARG A 82 -12.39 0.41 -6.10
N VAL A 83 -11.09 0.13 -6.06
CA VAL A 83 -10.11 1.03 -5.40
C VAL A 83 -9.96 2.39 -6.10
N GLU A 84 -10.07 2.42 -7.43
CA GLU A 84 -9.99 3.64 -8.23
C GLU A 84 -11.18 4.59 -8.03
N ASN A 85 -12.28 4.12 -7.45
CA ASN A 85 -13.47 4.92 -7.17
C ASN A 85 -13.50 5.46 -5.73
N ILE A 86 -12.49 5.14 -4.90
CA ILE A 86 -12.44 5.59 -3.50
C ILE A 86 -11.95 7.03 -3.47
N GLU A 87 -12.83 7.95 -3.06
CA GLU A 87 -12.51 9.38 -2.97
C GLU A 87 -11.63 9.70 -1.76
N GLU A 88 -11.94 9.11 -0.59
CA GLU A 88 -11.20 9.36 0.64
C GLU A 88 -9.75 8.84 0.55
N PRO A 89 -8.73 9.73 0.61
CA PRO A 89 -7.34 9.36 0.35
C PRO A 89 -6.83 8.26 1.29
N THR A 90 -7.03 8.40 2.60
CA THR A 90 -6.56 7.41 3.58
C THR A 90 -7.18 6.03 3.34
N MET A 91 -8.47 5.96 3.00
CA MET A 91 -9.10 4.68 2.68
C MET A 91 -8.52 4.06 1.41
N ARG A 92 -8.30 4.88 0.39
CA ARG A 92 -7.72 4.43 -0.87
C ARG A 92 -6.33 3.83 -0.66
N GLU A 93 -5.46 4.48 0.12
CA GLU A 93 -4.12 3.98 0.41
C GLU A 93 -4.14 2.67 1.23
N ILE A 94 -5.05 2.56 2.21
CA ILE A 94 -5.28 1.30 2.94
C ILE A 94 -5.71 0.18 1.97
N ARG A 95 -6.64 0.47 1.06
CA ARG A 95 -7.13 -0.53 0.10
C ARG A 95 -6.11 -0.88 -0.98
N TYR A 96 -5.22 0.04 -1.34
CA TYR A 96 -4.06 -0.29 -2.15
C TYR A 96 -3.15 -1.28 -1.45
N LEU A 97 -2.81 -1.05 -0.18
CA LEU A 97 -2.02 -2.00 0.60
C LEU A 97 -2.69 -3.37 0.69
N ASP A 98 -3.97 -3.42 1.08
CA ASP A 98 -4.74 -4.67 1.15
C ASP A 98 -4.70 -5.45 -0.16
N LYS A 99 -4.80 -4.73 -1.28
CA LYS A 99 -4.82 -5.32 -2.60
C LYS A 99 -3.47 -5.90 -3.00
N LEU A 100 -2.37 -5.20 -2.73
CA LEU A 100 -1.02 -5.71 -3.02
C LEU A 100 -0.73 -6.98 -2.21
N ILE A 101 -1.13 -7.00 -0.92
CA ILE A 101 -0.99 -8.18 -0.06
C ILE A 101 -1.92 -9.32 -0.51
N ASP A 102 -3.13 -9.01 -0.98
CA ASP A 102 -4.04 -10.01 -1.54
C ASP A 102 -3.49 -10.65 -2.83
N GLU A 103 -2.85 -9.85 -3.69
CA GLU A 103 -2.17 -10.33 -4.88
C GLU A 103 -0.97 -11.24 -4.54
N LEU A 104 -0.19 -10.89 -3.51
CA LEU A 104 0.87 -11.74 -2.98
C LEU A 104 0.32 -13.08 -2.48
N ALA A 105 -0.75 -13.05 -1.68
CA ALA A 105 -1.41 -14.25 -1.16
C ALA A 105 -2.07 -15.10 -2.27
N LYS A 106 -2.43 -14.50 -3.40
CA LYS A 106 -2.91 -15.21 -4.60
C LYS A 106 -1.77 -15.80 -5.45
N GLY A 107 -0.52 -15.66 -5.00
CA GLY A 107 0.64 -16.25 -5.66
C GLY A 107 1.16 -15.44 -6.85
N LYS A 108 0.73 -14.18 -7.04
CA LYS A 108 1.31 -13.34 -8.10
C LYS A 108 2.81 -13.09 -7.85
N ALA A 109 3.58 -12.97 -8.92
CA ALA A 109 4.99 -12.61 -8.83
C ALA A 109 5.16 -11.15 -8.36
N MET A 110 6.18 -10.88 -7.55
CA MET A 110 6.47 -9.53 -7.04
C MET A 110 6.60 -8.48 -8.15
N ALA A 111 7.26 -8.81 -9.27
CA ALA A 111 7.35 -7.93 -10.44
C ALA A 111 6.01 -7.58 -11.11
N LYS A 112 4.94 -8.35 -10.84
CA LYS A 112 3.58 -8.03 -11.27
C LYS A 112 2.81 -7.25 -10.21
N ILE A 113 3.13 -7.46 -8.93
CA ILE A 113 2.53 -6.76 -7.78
C ILE A 113 3.05 -5.32 -7.72
N LEU A 114 4.36 -5.14 -7.80
CA LEU A 114 5.00 -3.83 -7.82
C LEU A 114 4.88 -3.24 -9.22
N ARG A 115 3.92 -2.33 -9.40
CA ARG A 115 3.64 -1.73 -10.70
C ARG A 115 4.82 -0.88 -11.18
N ALA A 116 4.99 -0.77 -12.50
CA ALA A 116 5.86 0.24 -13.07
C ALA A 116 5.18 1.62 -12.99
N ALA A 117 5.96 2.68 -12.80
CA ALA A 117 5.43 4.04 -12.82
C ALA A 117 4.72 4.30 -14.15
N PRO A 118 3.57 5.00 -14.15
CA PRO A 118 3.03 5.53 -15.40
C PRO A 118 4.11 6.42 -16.02
N GLN A 119 4.57 6.07 -17.22
CA GLN A 119 5.47 6.93 -17.98
C GLN A 119 4.75 8.26 -18.17
N GLN A 120 5.29 9.33 -17.58
CA GLN A 120 4.86 10.68 -17.93
C GLN A 120 5.22 10.86 -19.39
N ASN A 121 4.24 10.82 -20.29
CA ASN A 121 4.45 11.05 -21.71
C ASN A 121 4.77 12.54 -21.90
N PRO A 122 6.00 12.95 -22.27
CA PRO A 122 6.34 14.35 -22.45
C PRO A 122 5.83 14.82 -23.82
N ALA A 123 4.52 14.80 -24.04
CA ALA A 123 3.92 15.18 -25.31
C ALA A 123 2.96 16.36 -25.14
N ARG A 124 3.52 17.56 -25.37
CA ARG A 124 2.95 18.76 -26.01
C ARG A 124 3.28 20.06 -25.27
N ILE A 125 4.54 20.48 -25.37
CA ILE A 125 4.82 21.91 -25.54
C ILE A 125 4.80 22.12 -27.05
N VAL A 126 3.64 22.48 -27.58
CA VAL A 126 3.56 23.02 -28.94
C VAL A 126 3.96 24.48 -28.81
N SER A 127 5.24 24.77 -28.99
CA SER A 127 5.70 26.14 -29.20
C SER A 127 5.19 26.59 -30.57
N THR A 128 4.35 27.62 -30.59
CA THR A 128 4.12 28.49 -31.75
C THR A 128 4.41 29.90 -31.29
#